data_AF-A0A4Q5ZJG6-F1
#
_entry.id   AF-A0A4Q5ZJG6-F1
#
_cell.length_a   1.000
_cell.length_b   1.000
_cell.length_c   1.000
_cell.angle_alpha   90.00
_cell.angle_beta   90.00
_cell.angle_gamma   90.00
#
_symmetry.space_group_name_H-M   'P 1'
#
loop_
_entity.id
_entity.type
_entity.pdbx_description
1 polymer ?
#
loop_
_entity_poly.entity_id
_entity_poly.type
_entity_poly.pdbx_seq_one_letter_code
_entity_poly.pdbx_strand_id
1 'polypeptide(L)'
;MPLRKRNKPAPQEPSSSSKQNRIQRHLLQKEAGTSATPSQGIVLDLKRDKEYTWILERLKREFQHKKKTAMPKRLKPMLASSLAEPFNDEAWQFEIKWDGYRALAYRENGKVDLRSRNNLSFCHKFPELAEELRRWPVNAVVDGEIVILSPEGKADFGALQAWQDAPEGELLFFAFDLLWIAGIDLRKEPLSVRRDVLRRIIPDSGAIRFSDSIDAYGKDFFK
;
A
#
# COMPACT_ATOMS: atom_id res chain seq x y z
N MET A 1 5.45 6.61 18.93
CA MET A 1 4.82 6.46 17.59
C MET A 1 5.26 7.62 16.71
N PRO A 2 5.51 7.44 15.39
CA PRO A 2 6.18 8.50 14.66
C PRO A 2 5.33 9.32 13.69
N LEU A 3 5.82 10.52 13.41
CA LEU A 3 4.97 11.68 13.32
C LEU A 3 5.26 12.59 12.10
N ARG A 4 4.22 13.03 11.36
CA ARG A 4 4.31 14.00 10.24
C ARG A 4 3.14 15.00 10.20
N LYS A 5 3.45 16.31 10.14
CA LYS A 5 2.51 17.45 10.16
C LYS A 5 2.15 17.96 8.75
N ARG A 6 0.95 18.51 8.58
CA ARG A 6 0.50 19.24 7.37
C ARG A 6 -0.08 20.63 7.68
N ASN A 7 0.01 21.56 6.72
CA ASN A 7 -0.56 22.92 6.77
C ASN A 7 -1.68 23.08 5.72
N LYS A 8 -2.96 23.26 6.11
CA LYS A 8 -4.02 24.11 5.48
C LYS A 8 -5.45 23.81 6.05
N PRO A 9 -6.44 24.72 5.87
CA PRO A 9 -7.58 24.89 6.79
C PRO A 9 -8.83 24.04 6.47
N ALA A 10 -9.67 23.87 7.49
CA ALA A 10 -10.80 22.93 7.59
C ALA A 10 -12.11 23.39 6.93
N PRO A 11 -12.96 22.43 6.49
CA PRO A 11 -14.40 22.61 6.40
C PRO A 11 -15.18 21.61 7.29
N GLN A 12 -16.37 22.04 7.73
CA GLN A 12 -17.24 21.46 8.76
C GLN A 12 -17.94 20.13 8.38
N GLU A 13 -18.16 19.27 9.38
CA GLU A 13 -18.84 17.96 9.31
C GLU A 13 -20.37 18.02 9.47
N PRO A 14 -21.09 16.98 8.99
CA PRO A 14 -22.31 16.52 9.66
C PRO A 14 -22.29 15.06 10.15
N SER A 15 -23.06 14.87 11.22
CA SER A 15 -23.19 13.81 12.23
C SER A 15 -23.25 12.33 11.85
N SER A 16 -22.74 11.51 12.78
CA SER A 16 -22.70 10.05 12.87
C SER A 16 -24.02 9.45 13.39
N SER A 17 -24.66 8.54 12.63
CA SER A 17 -25.58 7.52 13.21
C SER A 17 -26.01 6.40 12.25
N SER A 18 -25.75 6.44 10.93
CA SER A 18 -26.38 5.48 10.00
C SER A 18 -25.45 4.51 9.24
N LYS A 19 -24.15 4.45 9.55
CA LYS A 19 -23.17 3.70 8.71
C LYS A 19 -22.78 2.30 9.21
N GLN A 20 -23.14 1.91 10.44
CA GLN A 20 -22.67 0.64 11.01
C GLN A 20 -23.49 -0.60 10.61
N ASN A 21 -24.73 -0.47 10.13
CA ASN A 21 -25.61 -1.62 9.87
C ASN A 21 -25.69 -2.11 8.41
N ARG A 22 -24.81 -1.66 7.51
CA ARG A 22 -24.87 -2.05 6.08
C ARG A 22 -23.73 -2.96 5.59
N ILE A 23 -22.67 -3.13 6.39
CA ILE A 23 -21.47 -3.88 5.96
C ILE A 23 -21.57 -5.38 6.28
N GLN A 24 -22.53 -5.81 7.11
CA GLN A 24 -22.55 -7.18 7.64
C GLN A 24 -23.42 -8.18 6.87
N ARG A 25 -24.07 -7.78 5.76
CA ARG A 25 -24.99 -8.67 4.99
C ARG A 25 -24.53 -9.05 3.58
N HIS A 26 -23.36 -8.62 3.12
CA HIS A 26 -22.92 -8.94 1.74
C HIS A 26 -21.84 -10.03 1.67
N LEU A 27 -21.38 -10.57 2.81
CA LEU A 27 -20.25 -11.51 2.87
C LEU A 27 -20.62 -13.00 3.00
N LEU A 28 -21.90 -13.39 2.89
CA LEU A 28 -22.33 -14.77 3.15
C LEU A 28 -22.96 -15.51 1.97
N GLN A 29 -22.83 -15.01 0.74
CA GLN A 29 -23.26 -15.75 -0.45
C GLN A 29 -22.28 -15.58 -1.60
N LYS A 30 -21.19 -16.36 -1.58
CA LYS A 30 -20.46 -16.81 -2.79
C LYS A 30 -19.35 -17.78 -2.42
N GLU A 31 -19.72 -18.95 -1.95
CA GLU A 31 -18.87 -20.14 -2.01
C GLU A 31 -19.67 -21.29 -2.60
N ALA A 32 -19.29 -21.70 -3.82
CA ALA A 32 -19.48 -23.05 -4.33
C ALA A 32 -18.70 -23.18 -5.67
N GLY A 33 -17.73 -24.10 -5.71
CA GLY A 33 -17.27 -24.71 -6.96
C GLY A 33 -15.77 -24.67 -7.26
N THR A 34 -15.05 -25.65 -6.72
CA THR A 34 -13.79 -26.28 -7.22
C THR A 34 -13.88 -26.60 -8.73
N SER A 35 -12.84 -26.80 -9.56
CA SER A 35 -11.39 -27.07 -9.47
C SER A 35 -10.84 -27.04 -10.91
N ALA A 36 -9.62 -26.54 -11.15
CA ALA A 36 -8.71 -27.00 -12.23
C ALA A 36 -7.41 -26.18 -12.24
N THR A 37 -6.26 -26.83 -12.16
CA THR A 37 -4.98 -26.26 -12.62
C THR A 37 -4.96 -26.34 -14.15
N PRO A 38 -4.52 -25.28 -14.84
CA PRO A 38 -3.32 -25.48 -15.66
C PRO A 38 -2.40 -24.25 -15.71
N SER A 39 -1.13 -24.54 -16.01
CA SER A 39 -0.11 -23.61 -16.50
C SER A 39 -0.66 -22.62 -17.53
N GLN A 40 -0.72 -21.33 -17.20
CA GLN A 40 -1.15 -20.26 -18.11
C GLN A 40 -0.28 -19.04 -17.81
N GLY A 41 0.53 -18.56 -18.75
CA GLY A 41 0.02 -17.75 -19.85
C GLY A 41 -0.41 -16.42 -19.24
N ILE A 42 0.31 -15.33 -19.53
CA ILE A 42 -0.05 -13.99 -19.05
C ILE A 42 -1.48 -13.71 -19.53
N VAL A 43 -2.48 -13.96 -18.67
CA VAL A 43 -3.85 -13.56 -18.92
C VAL A 43 -3.84 -12.05 -18.75
N LEU A 44 -3.79 -11.33 -19.87
CA LEU A 44 -3.94 -9.89 -19.91
C LEU A 44 -5.36 -9.58 -19.46
N ASP A 45 -5.51 -9.07 -18.25
CA ASP A 45 -6.77 -8.46 -17.78
C ASP A 45 -6.94 -7.13 -18.51
N LEU A 46 -7.44 -7.21 -19.76
CA LEU A 46 -7.61 -6.06 -20.65
C LEU A 46 -8.48 -4.95 -20.04
N LYS A 47 -9.40 -5.29 -19.12
CA LYS A 47 -10.23 -4.30 -18.45
C LYS A 47 -9.40 -3.51 -17.45
N ARG A 48 -8.67 -4.22 -16.58
CA ARG A 48 -7.72 -3.64 -15.63
C ARG A 48 -6.69 -2.78 -16.35
N ASP A 49 -6.09 -3.30 -17.43
CA ASP A 49 -5.08 -2.55 -18.19
C ASP A 49 -5.61 -1.23 -18.77
N LYS A 50 -6.86 -1.22 -19.26
CA LYS A 50 -7.52 0.01 -19.73
C LYS A 50 -7.74 1.01 -18.59
N GLU A 51 -8.17 0.54 -17.43
CA GLU A 51 -8.35 1.37 -16.24
C GLU A 51 -7.04 2.03 -15.79
N TYR A 52 -5.97 1.23 -15.67
CA TYR A 52 -4.63 1.75 -15.34
C TYR A 52 -4.11 2.73 -16.40
N THR A 53 -4.35 2.45 -17.69
CA THR A 53 -3.98 3.37 -18.76
C THR A 53 -4.62 4.73 -18.57
N TRP A 54 -5.93 4.76 -18.29
CA TRP A 54 -6.65 6.00 -18.03
C TRP A 54 -6.16 6.73 -16.77
N ILE A 55 -5.93 6.00 -15.67
CA ILE A 55 -5.39 6.57 -14.43
C ILE A 55 -4.03 7.22 -14.71
N LEU A 56 -3.13 6.51 -15.40
CA LEU A 56 -1.78 7.00 -15.71
C LEU A 56 -1.81 8.20 -16.65
N GLU A 57 -2.70 8.24 -17.64
CA GLU A 57 -2.89 9.42 -18.49
C GLU A 57 -3.37 10.64 -17.71
N ARG A 58 -4.33 10.45 -16.81
CA ARG A 58 -4.82 11.53 -15.94
C ARG A 58 -3.71 12.07 -15.05
N LEU A 59 -2.92 11.19 -14.44
CA LEU A 59 -1.77 11.59 -13.61
C LEU A 59 -0.72 12.35 -14.42
N LYS A 60 -0.43 11.93 -15.66
CA LYS A 60 0.47 12.67 -16.56
C LYS A 60 -0.01 14.11 -16.81
N ARG A 61 -1.32 14.32 -16.99
CA ARG A 61 -1.90 15.67 -17.15
C ARG A 61 -1.83 16.48 -15.86
N GLU A 62 -2.18 15.87 -14.73
CA GLU A 62 -2.14 16.51 -13.40
C GLU A 62 -0.73 17.02 -13.05
N PHE A 63 0.30 16.22 -13.38
CA PHE A 63 1.70 16.53 -13.12
C PHE A 63 2.48 17.01 -14.35
N GLN A 64 1.81 17.50 -15.40
CA GLN A 64 2.45 17.93 -16.65
C GLN A 64 3.52 19.02 -16.48
N HIS A 65 3.41 19.81 -15.41
CA HIS A 65 4.36 20.86 -15.06
C HIS A 65 5.67 20.33 -14.46
N LYS A 66 5.75 19.03 -14.13
CA LYS A 66 6.96 18.39 -13.61
C LYS A 66 7.85 17.88 -14.74
N LYS A 67 9.16 18.04 -14.56
CA LYS A 67 10.15 17.40 -15.44
C LYS A 67 10.11 15.88 -15.25
N LYS A 68 10.14 15.13 -16.34
CA LYS A 68 10.25 13.67 -16.31
C LYS A 68 11.59 13.26 -15.72
N THR A 69 11.57 12.24 -14.88
CA THR A 69 12.74 11.70 -14.17
C THR A 69 12.86 10.20 -14.42
N ALA A 70 14.08 9.67 -14.36
CA ALA A 70 14.29 8.23 -14.26
C ALA A 70 13.83 7.71 -12.90
N MET A 71 13.53 6.41 -12.80
CA MET A 71 13.20 5.79 -11.52
C MET A 71 14.36 5.98 -10.53
N PRO A 72 14.10 6.53 -9.32
CA PRO A 72 15.14 6.69 -8.31
C PRO A 72 15.67 5.33 -7.88
N LYS A 73 16.96 5.28 -7.52
CA LYS A 73 17.63 4.06 -7.04
C LYS A 73 18.09 4.27 -5.60
N ARG A 74 18.05 3.20 -4.80
CA ARG A 74 18.61 3.16 -3.43
C ARG A 74 18.06 4.27 -2.52
N LEU A 75 16.74 4.47 -2.52
CA LEU A 75 16.10 5.36 -1.57
C LEU A 75 16.29 4.82 -0.15
N LYS A 76 16.60 5.72 0.79
CA LYS A 76 16.54 5.42 2.21
C LYS A 76 15.12 5.76 2.69
N PRO A 77 14.39 4.82 3.30
CA PRO A 77 13.06 5.11 3.81
C PRO A 77 13.10 6.24 4.84
N MET A 78 12.13 7.14 4.78
CA MET A 78 12.07 8.25 5.73
C MET A 78 11.76 7.71 7.14
N LEU A 79 12.65 8.05 8.08
CA LEU A 79 12.50 7.71 9.49
C LEU A 79 11.50 8.63 10.16
N ALA A 80 11.08 8.17 11.32
CA ALA A 80 9.85 8.57 11.90
C ALA A 80 10.15 8.81 13.40
N SER A 81 9.88 10.00 13.92
CA SER A 81 10.28 10.44 15.26
C SER A 81 9.25 10.06 16.33
N SER A 82 9.63 9.31 17.38
CA SER A 82 8.68 8.88 18.42
C SER A 82 8.26 10.03 19.35
N LEU A 83 6.95 10.20 19.59
CA LEU A 83 6.43 10.94 20.75
C LEU A 83 5.91 10.00 21.86
N ALA A 84 5.85 10.56 23.06
CA ALA A 84 5.50 9.90 24.31
C ALA A 84 3.99 9.67 24.49
N GLU A 85 3.14 10.56 23.98
CA GLU A 85 1.69 10.50 24.21
C GLU A 85 0.89 10.71 22.92
N PRO A 86 -0.25 10.02 22.75
CA PRO A 86 -1.16 10.26 21.64
C PRO A 86 -1.85 11.61 21.76
N PHE A 87 -2.05 12.27 20.62
CA PHE A 87 -2.72 13.56 20.52
C PHE A 87 -3.73 13.52 19.38
N ASN A 88 -4.69 14.44 19.42
CA ASN A 88 -5.57 14.71 18.29
C ASN A 88 -5.10 16.02 17.68
N ASP A 89 -4.86 16.02 16.37
CA ASP A 89 -4.52 17.22 15.62
C ASP A 89 -4.92 17.00 14.16
N GLU A 90 -5.74 17.89 13.63
CA GLU A 90 -6.28 17.84 12.26
C GLU A 90 -5.18 17.92 11.20
N ALA A 91 -3.98 18.40 11.56
CA ALA A 91 -2.81 18.40 10.68
C ALA A 91 -2.16 17.01 10.50
N TRP A 92 -2.73 15.96 11.08
CA TRP A 92 -2.09 14.65 11.23
C TRP A 92 -2.97 13.50 10.75
N GLN A 93 -2.31 12.53 10.13
CA GLN A 93 -2.89 11.25 9.75
C GLN A 93 -2.30 10.17 10.64
N PHE A 94 -3.14 9.33 11.23
CA PHE A 94 -2.74 8.19 12.04
C PHE A 94 -2.86 6.93 11.21
N GLU A 95 -1.74 6.23 11.06
CA GLU A 95 -1.66 4.97 10.31
C GLU A 95 -1.56 3.79 11.28
N ILE A 96 -2.17 2.66 10.91
CA ILE A 96 -1.97 1.41 11.63
C ILE A 96 -0.49 1.05 11.57
N LYS A 97 0.15 0.92 12.74
CA LYS A 97 1.51 0.37 12.81
C LYS A 97 1.41 -1.13 12.61
N TRP A 98 1.64 -1.58 11.39
CA TRP A 98 1.84 -2.99 11.12
C TRP A 98 3.17 -3.46 11.73
N ASP A 99 3.16 -4.62 12.38
CA ASP A 99 4.37 -5.30 12.84
C ASP A 99 4.85 -6.24 11.73
N GLY A 100 5.83 -5.77 10.95
CA GLY A 100 6.30 -6.47 9.76
C GLY A 100 7.70 -6.09 9.32
N TYR A 101 7.98 -6.29 8.03
CA TYR A 101 9.21 -5.81 7.41
C TYR A 101 8.94 -4.65 6.46
N ARG A 102 9.41 -3.45 6.83
CA ARG A 102 9.39 -2.30 5.93
C ARG A 102 10.17 -2.58 4.65
N ALA A 103 9.51 -2.37 3.52
CA ALA A 103 10.06 -2.62 2.21
C ALA A 103 9.74 -1.51 1.20
N LEU A 104 10.71 -1.24 0.33
CA LEU A 104 10.53 -0.44 -0.87
C LEU A 104 10.35 -1.38 -2.05
N ALA A 105 9.20 -1.29 -2.71
CA ALA A 105 8.92 -2.00 -3.95
C ALA A 105 9.29 -1.10 -5.14
N TYR A 106 10.32 -1.49 -5.89
CA TYR A 106 10.66 -0.89 -7.16
C TYR A 106 10.08 -1.76 -8.26
N ARG A 107 9.16 -1.23 -9.07
CA ARG A 107 8.62 -1.95 -10.22
C ARG A 107 8.72 -1.11 -11.48
N GLU A 108 9.44 -1.61 -12.48
CA GLU A 108 9.62 -0.93 -13.77
C GLU A 108 9.72 -1.94 -14.90
N ASN A 109 8.88 -1.76 -15.94
CA ASN A 109 8.89 -2.57 -17.16
C ASN A 109 8.84 -4.08 -16.89
N GLY A 110 7.97 -4.49 -15.95
CA GLY A 110 7.81 -5.90 -15.57
C GLY A 110 8.98 -6.49 -14.78
N LYS A 111 9.93 -5.68 -14.31
CA LYS A 111 10.97 -6.07 -13.35
C LYS A 111 10.61 -5.55 -11.97
N VAL A 112 10.85 -6.36 -10.95
CA VAL A 112 10.61 -6.01 -9.54
C VAL A 112 11.89 -6.17 -8.75
N ASP A 113 12.10 -5.23 -7.84
CA ASP A 113 13.06 -5.36 -6.77
C ASP A 113 12.42 -4.87 -5.47
N LEU A 114 12.13 -5.82 -4.58
CA LEU A 114 11.58 -5.55 -3.26
C LEU A 114 12.75 -5.49 -2.28
N ARG A 115 12.93 -4.35 -1.61
CA ARG A 115 14.12 -4.11 -0.78
C ARG A 115 13.77 -3.72 0.64
N SER A 116 14.49 -4.28 1.60
CA SER A 116 14.42 -3.88 3.00
C SER A 116 14.93 -2.45 3.22
N ARG A 117 14.71 -1.92 4.43
CA ARG A 117 15.32 -0.65 4.88
C ARG A 117 16.84 -0.59 4.68
N ASN A 118 17.53 -1.72 4.81
CA ASN A 118 18.98 -1.83 4.65
C ASN A 118 19.39 -2.20 3.22
N ASN A 119 18.47 -2.06 2.25
CA ASN A 119 18.68 -2.34 0.82
C ASN A 119 19.05 -3.81 0.55
N LEU A 120 18.62 -4.74 1.41
CA LEU A 120 18.69 -6.19 1.15
C LEU A 120 17.49 -6.59 0.30
N SER A 121 17.69 -7.46 -0.69
CA SER A 121 16.57 -7.94 -1.51
C SER A 121 15.71 -8.90 -0.70
N PHE A 122 14.41 -8.66 -0.77
CA PHE A 122 13.35 -9.50 -0.24
C PHE A 122 12.71 -10.38 -1.32
N CYS A 123 13.09 -10.25 -2.60
CA CYS A 123 12.52 -11.07 -3.67
C CYS A 123 12.74 -12.57 -3.47
N HIS A 124 13.88 -12.97 -2.88
CA HIS A 124 14.16 -14.37 -2.55
C HIS A 124 13.40 -14.85 -1.31
N LYS A 125 13.13 -13.95 -0.37
CA LYS A 125 12.42 -14.28 0.87
C LYS A 125 10.90 -14.38 0.63
N PHE A 126 10.36 -13.57 -0.27
CA PHE A 126 8.93 -13.47 -0.58
C PHE A 126 8.70 -13.52 -2.11
N PRO A 127 8.97 -14.67 -2.76
CA PRO A 127 8.89 -14.79 -4.21
C PRO A 127 7.47 -14.61 -4.75
N GLU A 128 6.43 -15.11 -4.07
CA GLU A 128 5.04 -14.90 -4.47
C GLU A 128 4.62 -13.42 -4.43
N LEU A 129 5.07 -12.67 -3.42
CA LEU A 129 4.82 -11.24 -3.33
C LEU A 129 5.56 -10.47 -4.44
N ALA A 130 6.80 -10.87 -4.76
CA ALA A 130 7.55 -10.28 -5.86
C ALA A 130 6.84 -10.51 -7.21
N GLU A 131 6.24 -11.68 -7.41
CA GLU A 131 5.45 -11.99 -8.60
C GLU A 131 4.14 -11.19 -8.68
N GLU A 132 3.44 -10.98 -7.57
CA GLU A 132 2.28 -10.07 -7.51
C GLU A 132 2.66 -8.64 -7.89
N LEU A 133 3.74 -8.11 -7.31
CA LEU A 133 4.29 -6.81 -7.67
C LEU A 133 4.66 -6.76 -9.16
N ARG A 134 5.16 -7.86 -9.73
CA ARG A 134 5.59 -7.92 -11.14
C ARG A 134 4.41 -7.73 -12.09
N ARG A 135 3.28 -8.36 -11.74
CA ARG A 135 2.01 -8.27 -12.47
C ARG A 135 1.33 -6.91 -12.36
N TRP A 136 1.63 -6.11 -11.33
CA TRP A 136 1.04 -4.79 -11.15
C TRP A 136 1.37 -3.86 -12.33
N PRO A 137 0.41 -3.39 -13.14
CA PRO A 137 0.68 -2.75 -14.44
C PRO A 137 1.06 -1.26 -14.34
N VAL A 138 1.91 -0.89 -13.37
CA VAL A 138 2.39 0.49 -13.17
C VAL A 138 3.90 0.53 -13.05
N ASN A 139 4.56 1.56 -13.56
CA ASN A 139 5.97 1.79 -13.23
C ASN A 139 6.01 2.66 -11.98
N ALA A 140 6.45 2.14 -10.83
CA ALA A 140 6.32 2.82 -9.54
C ALA A 140 7.44 2.48 -8.55
N VAL A 141 7.65 3.38 -7.59
CA VAL A 141 8.41 3.12 -6.36
C VAL A 141 7.53 3.39 -5.16
N VAL A 142 7.26 2.35 -4.38
CA VAL A 142 6.27 2.35 -3.30
C VAL A 142 6.93 1.97 -1.99
N ASP A 143 6.61 2.68 -0.92
CA ASP A 143 7.02 2.37 0.45
C ASP A 143 5.84 1.69 1.16
N GLY A 144 6.14 0.60 1.85
CA GLY A 144 5.13 -0.23 2.51
C GLY A 144 5.72 -1.17 3.54
N GLU A 145 4.85 -1.97 4.14
CA GLU A 145 5.18 -2.99 5.12
C GLU A 145 4.76 -4.37 4.61
N ILE A 146 5.66 -5.35 4.71
CA ILE A 146 5.34 -6.76 4.46
C ILE A 146 4.83 -7.36 5.77
N VAL A 147 3.64 -7.96 5.73
CA VAL A 147 2.91 -8.45 6.91
C VAL A 147 2.32 -9.82 6.59
N ILE A 148 2.19 -10.66 7.60
CA ILE A 148 1.34 -11.85 7.54
C ILE A 148 0.12 -11.62 8.41
N LEU A 149 -1.07 -11.90 7.89
CA LEU A 149 -2.30 -11.94 8.68
C LEU A 149 -2.69 -13.39 8.98
N SER A 150 -3.01 -13.67 10.24
CA SER A 150 -3.64 -14.93 10.65
C SER A 150 -5.06 -15.06 10.08
N PRO A 151 -5.70 -16.24 10.14
CA PRO A 151 -7.11 -16.40 9.75
C PRO A 151 -8.08 -15.45 10.49
N GLU A 152 -7.72 -14.98 11.68
CA GLU A 152 -8.47 -14.00 12.47
C GLU A 152 -8.17 -12.54 12.07
N GLY A 153 -7.33 -12.33 11.06
CA GLY A 153 -6.97 -11.01 10.54
C GLY A 153 -5.94 -10.24 11.38
N LYS A 154 -5.22 -10.93 12.27
CA LYS A 154 -4.20 -10.31 13.13
C LYS A 154 -2.82 -10.42 12.51
N ALA A 155 -2.01 -9.37 12.64
CA ALA A 155 -0.61 -9.40 12.21
C ALA A 155 0.17 -10.43 13.04
N ASP A 156 0.84 -11.36 12.35
CA ASP A 156 1.68 -12.39 12.97
C ASP A 156 3.13 -12.23 12.52
N PHE A 157 3.93 -11.62 13.39
CA PHE A 157 5.36 -11.42 13.13
C PHE A 157 6.16 -12.71 13.22
N GLY A 158 5.73 -13.67 14.05
CA GLY A 158 6.39 -14.98 14.18
C GLY A 158 6.26 -15.78 12.89
N ALA A 159 5.05 -15.83 12.33
CA ALA A 159 4.80 -16.42 11.01
C ALA A 159 5.63 -15.72 9.92
N LEU A 160 5.73 -14.38 9.96
CA LEU A 160 6.55 -13.64 8.98
C LEU A 160 8.04 -13.99 9.05
N GLN A 161 8.55 -14.27 10.25
CA GLN A 161 9.93 -14.73 10.44
C GLN A 161 10.12 -16.16 9.91
N ALA A 162 9.14 -17.04 10.13
CA ALA A 162 9.15 -18.45 9.74
C ALA A 162 8.67 -18.73 8.32
N TRP A 163 8.22 -17.72 7.56
CA TRP A 163 7.53 -17.88 6.27
C TRP A 163 8.19 -18.83 5.27
N GLN A 164 9.53 -18.82 5.18
CA GLN A 164 10.25 -19.69 4.24
C GLN A 164 10.23 -21.17 4.64
N ASP A 165 10.10 -21.46 5.93
CA ASP A 165 10.15 -22.81 6.48
C ASP A 165 8.73 -23.37 6.72
N ALA A 166 7.81 -22.51 7.17
CA ALA A 166 6.44 -22.85 7.51
C ALA A 166 5.49 -21.70 7.12
N PRO A 167 5.08 -21.62 5.84
CA PRO A 167 4.18 -20.57 5.38
C PRO A 167 2.77 -20.77 5.97
N GLU A 168 2.35 -19.83 6.80
CA GLU A 168 1.03 -19.79 7.42
C GLU A 168 0.46 -18.37 7.34
N GLY A 169 -0.86 -18.26 7.10
CA GLY A 169 -1.55 -16.98 6.98
C GLY A 169 -1.47 -16.34 5.58
N GLU A 170 -1.94 -15.09 5.49
CA GLU A 170 -1.97 -14.31 4.25
C GLU A 170 -0.80 -13.33 4.21
N LEU A 171 0.12 -13.53 3.25
CA LEU A 171 1.25 -12.62 3.01
C LEU A 171 0.81 -11.39 2.20
N LEU A 172 0.96 -10.21 2.81
CA LEU A 172 0.50 -8.93 2.27
C LEU A 172 1.63 -7.89 2.23
N PHE A 173 1.50 -6.95 1.30
CA PHE A 173 2.27 -5.71 1.25
C PHE A 173 1.33 -4.52 1.42
N PHE A 174 1.33 -3.93 2.61
CA PHE A 174 0.59 -2.72 2.93
C PHE A 174 1.39 -1.49 2.49
N ALA A 175 1.03 -0.94 1.34
CA ALA A 175 1.60 0.28 0.77
C ALA A 175 1.04 1.53 1.49
N PHE A 176 1.92 2.41 1.97
CA PHE A 176 1.54 3.64 2.67
C PHE A 176 2.12 4.93 2.05
N ASP A 177 3.10 4.84 1.14
CA ASP A 177 3.65 6.02 0.44
C ASP A 177 4.02 5.70 -1.01
N LEU A 178 3.87 6.69 -1.91
CA LEU A 178 4.25 6.61 -3.32
C LEU A 178 5.32 7.64 -3.62
N LEU A 179 6.52 7.17 -3.98
CA LEU A 179 7.69 8.03 -4.12
C LEU A 179 7.91 8.46 -5.58
N TRP A 180 7.57 7.57 -6.52
CA TRP A 180 7.73 7.82 -7.95
C TRP A 180 6.71 7.01 -8.75
N ILE A 181 6.21 7.56 -9.86
CA ILE A 181 5.33 6.85 -10.79
C ILE A 181 5.50 7.31 -12.24
N ALA A 182 5.71 6.38 -13.17
CA ALA A 182 5.67 6.60 -14.62
C ALA A 182 6.49 7.82 -15.12
N GLY A 183 7.62 8.10 -14.48
CA GLY A 183 8.49 9.24 -14.79
C GLY A 183 8.29 10.48 -13.92
N ILE A 184 7.32 10.46 -13.01
CA ILE A 184 6.97 11.56 -12.12
C ILE A 184 7.55 11.30 -10.74
N ASP A 185 8.45 12.18 -10.28
CA ASP A 185 8.97 12.16 -8.91
C ASP A 185 8.00 12.90 -7.98
N LEU A 186 7.42 12.16 -7.04
CA LEU A 186 6.44 12.68 -6.09
C LEU A 186 7.06 13.02 -4.74
N ARG A 187 8.35 12.78 -4.49
CA ARG A 187 8.97 12.98 -3.16
C ARG A 187 8.91 14.41 -2.65
N LYS A 188 8.79 15.40 -3.55
CA LYS A 188 8.62 16.82 -3.20
C LYS A 188 7.15 17.23 -3.03
N GLU A 189 6.21 16.35 -3.34
CA GLU A 189 4.79 16.58 -3.10
C GLU A 189 4.41 16.35 -1.65
N PRO A 190 3.38 17.04 -1.14
CA PRO A 190 2.80 16.76 0.18
C PRO A 190 2.35 15.30 0.34
N LEU A 191 2.47 14.72 1.54
CA LEU A 191 2.14 13.30 1.79
C LEU A 191 0.73 12.89 1.31
N SER A 192 -0.34 13.65 1.57
CA SER A 192 -1.64 13.21 1.03
C SER A 192 -1.67 13.20 -0.48
N VAL A 193 -0.97 14.10 -1.19
CA VAL A 193 -0.97 14.04 -2.66
C VAL A 193 -0.38 12.70 -3.10
N ARG A 194 0.70 12.26 -2.44
CA ARG A 194 1.31 10.96 -2.70
C ARG A 194 0.38 9.79 -2.36
N ARG A 195 -0.31 9.85 -1.22
CA ARG A 195 -1.29 8.83 -0.78
C ARG A 195 -2.55 8.81 -1.66
N ASP A 196 -3.02 9.96 -2.10
CA ASP A 196 -4.18 10.10 -3.00
C ASP A 196 -3.86 9.50 -4.37
N VAL A 197 -2.64 9.72 -4.88
CA VAL A 197 -2.17 9.06 -6.10
C VAL A 197 -2.00 7.56 -5.87
N LEU A 198 -1.41 7.14 -4.75
CA LEU A 198 -1.26 5.74 -4.38
C LEU A 198 -2.60 5.01 -4.37
N ARG A 199 -3.62 5.58 -3.73
CA ARG A 199 -4.96 4.98 -3.63
C ARG A 199 -5.60 4.73 -4.99
N ARG A 200 -5.33 5.60 -5.98
CA ARG A 200 -5.85 5.44 -7.35
C ARG A 200 -5.19 4.29 -8.12
N ILE A 201 -3.99 3.85 -7.72
CA ILE A 201 -3.23 2.84 -8.45
C ILE A 201 -3.13 1.50 -7.72
N ILE A 202 -3.56 1.42 -6.46
CA ILE A 202 -3.54 0.16 -5.72
C ILE A 202 -4.62 -0.79 -6.30
N PRO A 203 -4.32 -2.08 -6.51
CA PRO A 203 -5.33 -3.05 -6.92
C PRO A 203 -6.43 -3.23 -5.87
N ASP A 204 -7.67 -3.45 -6.32
CA ASP A 204 -8.80 -3.74 -5.43
C ASP A 204 -8.65 -5.07 -4.66
N SER A 205 -7.90 -6.03 -5.22
CA SER A 205 -7.70 -7.39 -4.68
C SER A 205 -6.24 -7.85 -4.81
N GLY A 206 -5.88 -8.98 -4.17
CA GLY A 206 -4.51 -9.53 -4.17
C GLY A 206 -3.59 -9.05 -3.03
N ALA A 207 -2.31 -9.38 -3.10
CA ALA A 207 -1.39 -9.17 -1.98
C ALA A 207 -0.98 -7.71 -1.73
N ILE A 208 -1.22 -6.82 -2.69
CA ILE A 208 -0.85 -5.40 -2.59
C ILE A 208 -2.07 -4.64 -2.04
N ARG A 209 -1.92 -4.05 -0.85
CA ARG A 209 -3.00 -3.39 -0.12
C ARG A 209 -2.64 -1.95 0.17
N PHE A 210 -3.63 -1.06 0.13
CA PHE A 210 -3.46 0.29 0.64
C PHE A 210 -3.50 0.24 2.17
N SER A 211 -2.52 0.85 2.85
CA SER A 211 -2.56 1.02 4.29
C SER A 211 -3.44 2.22 4.62
N ASP A 212 -4.67 1.94 5.05
CA ASP A 212 -5.59 2.98 5.47
C ASP A 212 -5.05 3.76 6.68
N SER A 213 -5.47 5.01 6.75
CA SER A 213 -5.20 5.94 7.83
C SER A 213 -6.52 6.54 8.29
N ILE A 214 -6.61 6.84 9.57
CA ILE A 214 -7.69 7.64 10.13
C ILE A 214 -7.16 9.06 10.33
N ASP A 215 -7.89 10.04 9.82
CA ASP A 215 -7.57 11.46 10.00
C ASP A 215 -8.02 11.93 11.39
N ALA A 216 -7.27 12.84 12.01
CA ALA A 216 -7.62 13.60 13.23
C ALA A 216 -7.79 12.87 14.59
N TYR A 217 -8.16 11.58 14.62
CA TYR A 217 -8.52 10.87 15.86
C TYR A 217 -7.45 9.91 16.39
N GLY A 218 -6.27 10.43 16.76
CA GLY A 218 -5.16 9.63 17.27
C GLY A 218 -5.44 8.94 18.61
N LYS A 219 -6.29 9.53 19.47
CA LYS A 219 -6.65 8.96 20.79
C LYS A 219 -7.52 7.72 20.70
N ASP A 220 -8.29 7.56 19.62
CA ASP A 220 -9.17 6.39 19.43
C ASP A 220 -8.38 5.13 19.05
N PHE A 221 -7.09 5.27 18.75
CA PHE A 221 -6.17 4.15 18.45
C PHE A 221 -5.57 3.49 19.71
N PHE A 222 -5.75 4.09 20.89
CA PHE A 222 -5.10 3.67 22.14
C PHE A 222 -6.06 3.07 23.18
N LYS A 223 -7.32 2.79 22.82
CA LYS A 223 -8.29 2.13 23.70
C LYS A 223 -8.47 0.65 23.36
#